data_AF-A0A7L4CPU0-F1
#
_entry.id   AF-A0A7L4CPU0-F1
#
_cell.length_a   1.000
_cell.length_b   1.000
_cell.length_c   1.000
_cell.angle_alpha   90.00
_cell.angle_beta   90.00
_cell.angle_gamma   90.00
#
_symmetry.space_group_name_H-M   'P 1'
#
loop_
_entity.id
_entity.type
_entity.pdbx_description
1 polymer ?
#
loop_
_entity_poly.entity_id
_entity_poly.type
_entity_poly.pdbx_seq_one_letter_code
_entity_poly.pdbx_strand_id
1 'polypeptide(L)'
;EGNYSTIRIPRADLWWYCGGKILRSRLPSNWKGACAIVQLAIPFTQAFERNPRVPEKRTKRSMGTSFDERIYIDLIGVPRGVPDEHKARNQIAAGFKSFLFWWVTVNKNVDWINYIYYNQQGFINYTRDAVKGIAEQLDATSRMAWENRLALDMVLAEKEGVCVMIGDKCCTFIPKNTAPDGTITKALQGLTTLAEELAGNSGTDNSPTGWLKSWSGKWKGMVESFFMSLIVVAVLTAVRCCIIPCVRGLVQRLIETASSKQIPLEPPPYQDK
;
A
#
# COMPACT_ATOMS: atom_id res chain seq x y z
N GLU A 1 46.14 -29.26 -8.50
CA GLU A 1 46.14 -27.96 -9.18
C GLU A 1 45.65 -28.14 -10.61
N GLY A 2 44.54 -27.51 -10.99
CA GLY A 2 44.00 -27.61 -12.34
C GLY A 2 44.78 -26.69 -13.29
N ASN A 3 45.28 -27.20 -14.41
CA ASN A 3 45.93 -26.36 -15.41
C ASN A 3 44.83 -25.62 -16.22
N TYR A 4 44.41 -24.46 -15.73
CA TYR A 4 43.33 -23.65 -16.33
C TYR A 4 43.74 -22.91 -17.61
N SER A 5 44.99 -23.07 -18.09
CA SER A 5 45.47 -22.43 -19.32
C SER A 5 44.79 -22.92 -20.60
N THR A 6 44.04 -24.03 -20.54
CA THR A 6 43.35 -24.65 -21.68
C THR A 6 41.85 -24.31 -21.76
N ILE A 7 41.36 -23.30 -21.04
CA ILE A 7 39.96 -22.83 -21.18
C ILE A 7 39.76 -22.26 -22.60
N ARG A 8 39.27 -23.10 -23.51
CA ARG A 8 38.98 -22.73 -24.91
C ARG A 8 37.65 -21.99 -25.06
N ILE A 9 36.73 -22.15 -24.11
CA ILE A 9 35.37 -21.64 -24.19
C ILE A 9 35.25 -20.43 -23.25
N PRO A 10 34.97 -19.21 -23.77
CA PRO A 10 34.76 -18.05 -22.91
C PRO A 10 33.53 -18.29 -22.04
N ARG A 11 33.70 -18.16 -20.72
CA ARG A 11 32.57 -18.14 -19.77
C ARG A 11 32.25 -16.70 -19.44
N ALA A 12 30.96 -16.40 -19.33
CA ALA A 12 30.52 -15.09 -18.86
C ALA A 12 31.19 -14.77 -17.51
N ASP A 13 31.62 -13.52 -17.37
CA ASP A 13 32.13 -12.91 -16.14
C ASP A 13 33.50 -13.38 -15.64
N LEU A 14 34.15 -14.34 -16.29
CA LEU A 14 35.55 -14.70 -16.03
C LEU A 14 36.47 -14.06 -17.07
N TRP A 15 37.45 -13.28 -16.60
CA TRP A 15 38.44 -12.60 -17.44
C TRP A 15 39.85 -12.93 -17.01
N TRP A 16 40.77 -13.03 -17.96
CA TRP A 16 42.20 -13.08 -17.69
C TRP A 16 42.76 -11.67 -17.53
N TYR A 17 43.37 -11.42 -16.37
CA TYR A 17 44.14 -10.23 -16.06
C TYR A 17 45.62 -10.56 -16.04
N CYS A 18 46.37 -9.95 -16.96
CA CYS A 18 47.79 -10.24 -17.21
C CYS A 18 48.68 -9.00 -17.01
N GLY A 19 48.21 -8.03 -16.22
CA GLY A 19 48.84 -6.72 -16.04
C GLY A 19 48.32 -5.63 -17.00
N GLY A 20 48.37 -4.38 -16.55
CA GLY A 20 47.88 -3.21 -17.30
C GLY A 20 46.40 -2.89 -17.04
N LYS A 21 45.70 -2.33 -18.04
CA LYS A 21 44.25 -1.97 -17.97
C LYS A 21 43.36 -2.82 -18.90
N ILE A 22 43.87 -3.96 -19.37
CA ILE A 22 43.21 -4.77 -20.40
C ILE A 22 42.81 -6.12 -19.81
N LEU A 23 41.52 -6.47 -19.98
CA LEU A 23 40.95 -7.76 -19.61
C LEU A 23 40.73 -8.59 -20.87
N ARG A 24 41.10 -9.88 -20.84
CA ARG A 24 41.00 -10.78 -22.01
C ARG A 24 40.09 -11.95 -21.70
N SER A 25 39.15 -12.25 -22.59
CA SER A 25 38.23 -13.39 -22.46
C SER A 25 38.89 -14.74 -22.77
N ARG A 26 40.01 -14.74 -23.49
CA ARG A 26 40.82 -15.93 -23.80
C ARG A 26 42.30 -15.58 -23.77
N LEU A 27 43.12 -16.51 -23.29
CA LEU A 27 44.56 -16.44 -23.37
C LEU A 27 45.05 -17.03 -24.72
N PRO A 28 45.90 -16.33 -25.49
CA PRO A 28 46.52 -16.90 -26.70
C PRO A 28 47.28 -18.18 -26.36
N SER A 29 47.28 -19.15 -27.27
CA SER A 29 47.93 -20.47 -27.07
C SER A 29 49.45 -20.40 -26.90
N ASN A 30 50.07 -19.28 -27.25
CA ASN A 30 51.51 -19.01 -27.16
C ASN A 30 51.87 -17.97 -26.09
N TRP A 31 50.94 -17.65 -25.17
CA TRP A 31 51.16 -16.63 -24.16
C TRP A 31 52.17 -17.09 -23.09
N LYS A 32 53.07 -16.18 -22.67
CA LYS A 32 54.09 -16.42 -21.63
C LYS A 32 54.04 -15.28 -20.60
N GLY A 33 53.95 -15.61 -19.31
CA GLY A 33 53.94 -14.65 -18.19
C GLY A 33 53.13 -15.15 -16.98
N ALA A 34 52.78 -14.25 -16.03
CA ALA A 34 51.81 -14.50 -14.96
C ALA A 34 50.46 -13.78 -15.21
N CYS A 35 49.35 -14.52 -15.28
CA CYS A 35 47.98 -13.98 -15.32
C CYS A 35 47.15 -14.59 -14.20
N ALA A 36 46.14 -13.85 -13.76
CA ALA A 36 45.10 -14.33 -12.86
C ALA A 36 43.74 -14.28 -13.55
N ILE A 37 42.85 -15.21 -13.18
CA ILE A 37 41.44 -15.12 -13.52
C ILE A 37 40.78 -14.16 -12.53
N VAL A 38 40.05 -13.17 -13.02
CA VAL A 38 39.29 -12.21 -12.23
C VAL A 38 37.82 -12.24 -12.65
N GLN A 39 36.93 -12.12 -11.67
CA GLN A 39 35.50 -11.97 -11.91
C GLN A 39 35.15 -10.49 -11.87
N LEU A 40 34.57 -9.96 -12.93
CA LEU A 40 34.02 -8.60 -12.88
C LEU A 40 32.73 -8.65 -12.08
N ALA A 41 32.63 -7.81 -11.05
CA ALA A 41 31.39 -7.65 -10.29
C ALA A 41 30.32 -7.05 -11.23
N ILE A 42 29.40 -7.88 -11.71
CA ILE A 42 28.24 -7.39 -12.45
C ILE A 42 27.26 -6.79 -11.45
N PRO A 43 26.82 -5.53 -11.61
CA PRO A 43 25.57 -5.11 -11.00
C PRO A 43 24.44 -5.85 -11.73
N PHE A 44 23.84 -6.86 -11.10
CA PHE A 44 22.74 -7.61 -11.69
C PHE A 44 21.54 -6.68 -11.91
N THR A 45 21.16 -6.49 -13.17
CA THR A 45 19.81 -6.04 -13.55
C THR A 45 19.18 -7.20 -14.29
N GLN A 46 18.13 -7.76 -13.69
CA GLN A 46 17.41 -8.89 -14.24
C GLN A 46 16.51 -8.38 -15.38
N ALA A 47 16.85 -8.70 -16.62
CA ALA A 47 16.02 -8.43 -17.79
C ALA A 47 15.42 -9.76 -18.28
N PHE A 48 14.09 -9.87 -18.25
CA PHE A 48 13.35 -10.97 -18.86
C PHE A 48 13.35 -10.80 -20.39
N GLU A 49 13.71 -11.86 -21.11
CA GLU A 49 13.77 -11.90 -22.56
C GLU A 49 12.35 -12.02 -23.17
N ARG A 50 11.95 -11.03 -23.97
CA ARG A 50 10.69 -11.04 -24.72
C ARG A 50 10.96 -11.48 -26.16
N ASN A 51 10.30 -12.54 -26.61
CA ASN A 51 10.34 -13.04 -27.99
C ASN A 51 10.06 -11.89 -29.00
N PRO A 52 10.83 -11.78 -30.10
CA PRO A 52 10.65 -10.71 -31.07
C PRO A 52 9.61 -11.10 -32.13
N ARG A 53 8.65 -10.20 -32.39
CA ARG A 53 8.12 -9.82 -33.73
C ARG A 53 6.75 -9.12 -33.61
N VAL A 54 6.75 -7.80 -33.41
CA VAL A 54 5.72 -6.87 -33.92
C VAL A 54 6.41 -5.51 -34.16
N PRO A 55 6.16 -4.78 -35.27
CA PRO A 55 6.88 -3.55 -35.60
C PRO A 55 6.58 -2.43 -34.58
N GLU A 56 7.64 -1.82 -34.03
CA GLU A 56 7.56 -0.71 -33.08
C GLU A 56 6.94 0.55 -33.72
N LYS A 57 5.73 0.91 -33.31
CA LYS A 57 5.37 2.32 -33.19
C LYS A 57 6.13 2.86 -31.97
N ARG A 58 6.92 3.92 -32.16
CA ARG A 58 7.61 4.65 -31.09
C ARG A 58 6.60 5.09 -30.03
N THR A 59 6.50 4.33 -28.94
CA THR A 59 5.81 4.76 -27.73
C THR A 59 6.83 5.37 -26.79
N LYS A 60 6.54 6.59 -26.32
CA LYS A 60 7.28 7.31 -25.27
C LYS A 60 7.62 6.34 -24.13
N ARG A 61 8.88 6.33 -23.65
CA ARG A 61 9.30 5.53 -22.48
C ARG A 61 8.36 5.82 -21.31
N SER A 62 7.42 4.92 -21.02
CA SER A 62 6.63 4.97 -19.80
C SER A 62 7.48 4.42 -18.66
N MET A 63 7.80 5.28 -17.71
CA MET A 63 8.26 4.87 -16.40
C MET A 63 7.07 4.21 -15.68
N GLY A 64 7.15 2.91 -15.39
CA GLY A 64 6.09 2.21 -14.68
C GLY A 64 6.15 0.69 -14.82
N THR A 65 7.10 0.05 -14.14
CA THR A 65 7.07 -1.40 -13.88
C THR A 65 6.09 -1.66 -12.73
N SER A 66 4.80 -1.64 -13.03
CA SER A 66 3.76 -2.22 -12.17
C SER A 66 3.55 -3.67 -12.59
N PHE A 67 3.40 -4.58 -11.62
CA PHE A 67 3.08 -5.99 -11.87
C PHE A 67 1.66 -6.20 -12.45
N ASP A 68 0.79 -5.18 -12.35
CA ASP A 68 -0.55 -5.15 -12.94
C ASP A 68 -0.62 -4.00 -13.96
N GLU A 69 -0.93 -4.33 -15.23
CA GLU A 69 -1.06 -3.39 -16.35
C GLU A 69 -2.16 -2.33 -16.10
N ARG A 70 -3.08 -2.62 -15.18
CA ARG A 70 -4.15 -1.68 -14.77
C ARG A 70 -3.65 -0.54 -13.91
N ILE A 71 -2.49 -0.69 -13.26
CA ILE A 71 -1.92 0.35 -12.40
C ILE A 71 -0.90 1.15 -13.19
N TYR A 72 -1.17 2.45 -13.33
CA TYR A 72 -0.33 3.38 -14.08
C TYR A 72 -0.09 4.66 -13.28
N ILE A 73 1.02 5.33 -13.58
CA ILE A 73 1.30 6.66 -13.06
C ILE A 73 0.74 7.67 -14.05
N ASP A 74 -0.22 8.49 -13.58
CA ASP A 74 -0.82 9.55 -14.39
C ASP A 74 0.21 10.62 -14.77
N LEU A 75 -0.11 11.48 -15.75
CA LEU A 75 0.71 12.62 -16.18
C LEU A 75 1.07 13.59 -15.04
N ILE A 76 0.29 13.56 -13.95
CA ILE A 76 0.48 14.36 -12.73
C ILE A 76 1.44 13.68 -11.73
N GLY A 77 1.93 12.47 -12.02
CA GLY A 77 2.84 11.71 -11.16
C GLY A 77 2.15 10.98 -10.01
N VAL A 78 0.88 10.62 -10.16
CA VAL A 78 0.07 9.94 -9.12
C VAL A 78 -0.31 8.54 -9.61
N PRO A 79 -0.11 7.49 -8.79
CA PRO A 79 -0.53 6.14 -9.16
C PRO A 79 -2.06 6.03 -9.15
N ARG A 80 -2.63 5.48 -10.23
CA ARG A 80 -4.05 5.20 -10.40
C ARG A 80 -4.25 3.74 -10.82
N GLY A 81 -5.46 3.22 -10.57
CA GLY A 81 -5.84 1.87 -10.98
C GLY A 81 -5.69 0.77 -9.92
N VAL A 82 -5.39 1.13 -8.67
CA VAL A 82 -5.44 0.17 -7.55
C VAL A 82 -6.90 -0.28 -7.34
N PRO A 83 -7.21 -1.58 -7.32
CA PRO A 83 -8.55 -2.08 -7.07
C PRO A 83 -9.08 -1.65 -5.70
N ASP A 84 -10.38 -1.43 -5.61
CA ASP A 84 -11.03 -0.84 -4.45
C ASP A 84 -10.96 -1.75 -3.21
N GLU A 85 -11.05 -3.06 -3.42
CA GLU A 85 -10.90 -4.09 -2.38
C GLU A 85 -9.53 -4.04 -1.68
N HIS A 86 -8.48 -3.55 -2.35
CA HIS A 86 -7.13 -3.52 -1.82
C HIS A 86 -6.69 -2.14 -1.30
N LYS A 87 -7.59 -1.15 -1.30
CA LYS A 87 -7.29 0.19 -0.77
C LYS A 87 -7.38 0.22 0.75
N ALA A 88 -6.30 0.65 1.39
CA ALA A 88 -6.23 0.90 2.83
C ALA A 88 -6.89 2.23 3.24
N ARG A 89 -7.03 3.18 2.31
CA ARG A 89 -7.59 4.51 2.56
C ARG A 89 -8.62 4.88 1.50
N ASN A 90 -9.75 5.42 1.96
CA ASN A 90 -10.80 5.92 1.09
C ASN A 90 -10.35 7.20 0.37
N GLN A 91 -10.16 7.07 -0.95
CA GLN A 91 -9.73 8.14 -1.85
C GLN A 91 -10.78 9.26 -1.97
N ILE A 92 -12.06 8.91 -2.01
CA ILE A 92 -13.17 9.86 -2.13
C ILE A 92 -13.24 10.75 -0.89
N ALA A 93 -13.18 10.16 0.30
CA ALA A 93 -13.18 10.91 1.55
C ALA A 93 -11.96 11.84 1.68
N ALA A 94 -10.80 11.42 1.17
CA ALA A 94 -9.60 12.25 1.11
C ALA A 94 -9.74 13.41 0.11
N GLY A 95 -10.34 13.16 -1.06
CA GLY A 95 -10.67 14.17 -2.05
C GLY A 95 -11.59 15.26 -1.50
N PHE A 96 -12.68 14.88 -0.81
CA PHE A 96 -13.59 15.85 -0.18
C PHE A 96 -12.91 16.63 0.96
N LYS A 97 -12.03 16.00 1.75
CA LYS A 97 -11.25 16.72 2.76
C LYS A 97 -10.31 17.74 2.12
N SER A 98 -9.61 17.40 1.03
CA SER A 98 -8.78 18.37 0.31
C SER A 98 -9.60 19.48 -0.35
N PHE A 99 -10.84 19.22 -0.76
CA PHE A 99 -11.73 20.25 -1.31
C PHE A 99 -12.19 21.24 -0.22
N LEU A 100 -12.63 20.73 0.94
CA LEU A 100 -13.06 21.57 2.07
C LEU A 100 -11.89 22.28 2.76
N PHE A 101 -10.71 21.66 2.77
CA PHE A 101 -9.49 22.18 3.35
C PHE A 101 -8.41 22.29 2.28
N TRP A 102 -8.57 23.24 1.36
CA TRP A 102 -7.67 23.44 0.20
C TRP A 102 -6.19 23.58 0.57
N TRP A 103 -5.89 24.07 1.77
CA TRP A 103 -4.52 24.19 2.27
C TRP A 103 -3.87 22.86 2.69
N VAL A 104 -4.62 21.75 2.74
CA VAL A 104 -4.11 20.42 3.11
C VAL A 104 -4.08 19.49 1.91
N THR A 105 -2.88 19.12 1.45
CA THR A 105 -2.64 18.24 0.30
C THR A 105 -2.82 16.75 0.64
N VAL A 106 -3.97 16.36 1.18
CA VAL A 106 -4.23 14.97 1.64
C VAL A 106 -4.38 13.98 0.49
N ASN A 107 -5.03 14.40 -0.60
CA ASN A 107 -5.48 13.47 -1.64
C ASN A 107 -4.32 12.73 -2.34
N LYS A 108 -3.23 13.45 -2.68
CA LYS A 108 -2.06 12.84 -3.34
C LYS A 108 -1.35 11.80 -2.47
N ASN A 109 -1.25 12.06 -1.17
CA ASN A 109 -0.59 11.13 -0.25
C ASN A 109 -1.41 9.85 -0.05
N VAL A 110 -2.74 9.94 -0.11
CA VAL A 110 -3.63 8.78 0.01
C VAL A 110 -3.49 7.81 -1.16
N ASP A 111 -3.38 8.34 -2.38
CA ASP A 111 -3.16 7.50 -3.58
C ASP A 111 -1.82 6.77 -3.53
N TRP A 112 -0.77 7.45 -3.09
CA TRP A 112 0.55 6.83 -2.86
C TRP A 112 0.53 5.78 -1.75
N ILE A 113 -0.17 6.02 -0.64
CA ILE A 113 -0.34 5.03 0.43
C ILE A 113 -1.04 3.78 -0.11
N ASN A 114 -2.15 3.93 -0.84
CA ASN A 114 -2.87 2.81 -1.42
C ASN A 114 -2.00 2.01 -2.40
N TYR A 115 -1.19 2.70 -3.21
CA TYR A 115 -0.26 2.05 -4.14
C TYR A 115 0.85 1.27 -3.41
N ILE A 116 1.51 1.87 -2.41
CA ILE A 116 2.55 1.19 -1.63
C ILE A 116 1.96 -0.02 -0.91
N TYR A 117 0.77 0.15 -0.33
CA TYR A 117 0.07 -0.90 0.40
C TYR A 117 -0.25 -2.11 -0.49
N TYR A 118 -0.77 -1.86 -1.69
CA TYR A 118 -1.04 -2.90 -2.69
C TYR A 118 0.23 -3.64 -3.10
N ASN A 119 1.31 -2.92 -3.38
CA ASN A 119 2.60 -3.55 -3.72
C ASN A 119 3.18 -4.37 -2.57
N GLN A 120 3.00 -3.91 -1.32
CA GLN A 120 3.42 -4.64 -0.14
C GLN A 120 2.65 -5.95 0.02
N GLN A 121 1.33 -5.95 -0.20
CA GLN A 121 0.52 -7.17 -0.21
C GLN A 121 1.01 -8.16 -1.28
N GLY A 122 1.26 -7.68 -2.51
CA GLY A 122 1.81 -8.50 -3.58
C GLY A 122 3.17 -9.09 -3.21
N PHE A 123 4.09 -8.27 -2.70
CA PHE A 123 5.42 -8.69 -2.29
C PHE A 123 5.38 -9.81 -1.24
N ILE A 124 4.51 -9.69 -0.23
CA ILE A 124 4.38 -10.69 0.83
C ILE A 124 3.82 -12.00 0.27
N ASN A 125 2.83 -11.94 -0.61
CA ASN A 125 2.28 -13.14 -1.23
C ASN A 125 3.33 -13.90 -2.05
N TYR A 126 4.07 -13.19 -2.91
CA TYR A 126 5.17 -13.80 -3.68
C TYR A 126 6.29 -14.32 -2.78
N THR A 127 6.64 -13.59 -1.72
CA THR A 127 7.68 -14.02 -0.78
C THR A 127 7.26 -15.28 -0.04
N ARG A 128 5.99 -15.38 0.37
CA ARG A 128 5.43 -16.58 1.00
C ARG A 128 5.57 -17.80 0.10
N ASP A 129 5.17 -17.69 -1.16
CA ASP A 129 5.25 -18.80 -2.12
C ASP A 129 6.70 -19.18 -2.42
N ALA A 130 7.58 -18.21 -2.61
CA ALA A 130 9.01 -18.44 -2.84
C ALA A 130 9.67 -19.15 -1.65
N VAL A 131 9.44 -18.68 -0.42
CA VAL A 131 10.00 -19.29 0.79
C VAL A 131 9.43 -20.70 0.99
N LYS A 132 8.15 -20.94 0.66
CA LYS A 132 7.55 -22.26 0.73
C LYS A 132 8.23 -23.24 -0.24
N GLY A 133 8.43 -22.82 -1.49
CA GLY A 133 9.14 -23.64 -2.48
C GLY A 133 10.58 -23.96 -2.06
N ILE A 134 11.30 -22.98 -1.48
CA ILE A 134 12.64 -23.19 -0.94
C ILE A 134 12.62 -24.19 0.22
N ALA A 135 11.63 -24.11 1.11
CA ALA A 135 11.49 -25.02 2.24
C ALA A 135 11.28 -26.47 1.79
N GLU A 136 10.37 -26.68 0.83
CA GLU A 136 10.08 -28.01 0.26
C GLU A 136 11.31 -28.59 -0.44
N GLN A 137 12.02 -27.78 -1.25
CA GLN A 137 13.25 -28.21 -1.90
C GLN A 137 14.36 -28.55 -0.89
N LEU A 138 14.50 -27.76 0.17
CA LEU A 138 15.53 -27.98 1.19
C LEU A 138 15.26 -29.25 2.00
N ASP A 139 13.99 -29.55 2.32
CA ASP A 139 13.62 -30.79 3.01
C ASP A 139 14.02 -32.01 2.17
N ALA A 140 13.64 -32.04 0.90
CA ALA A 140 13.99 -33.11 -0.02
C ALA A 140 15.50 -33.26 -0.22
N THR A 141 16.21 -32.14 -0.41
CA THR A 141 17.66 -32.14 -0.63
C THR A 141 18.41 -32.60 0.62
N SER A 142 17.96 -32.21 1.81
CA SER A 142 18.58 -32.63 3.07
C SER A 142 18.42 -34.13 3.32
N ARG A 143 17.27 -34.71 2.95
CA ARG A 143 17.02 -36.15 3.02
C ARG A 143 17.91 -36.93 2.05
N MET A 144 17.99 -36.47 0.80
CA MET A 144 18.87 -37.07 -0.19
C MET A 144 20.33 -37.02 0.25
N ALA A 145 20.79 -35.91 0.82
CA ALA A 145 22.15 -35.78 1.33
C ALA A 145 22.43 -36.77 2.48
N TRP A 146 21.46 -36.98 3.37
CA TRP A 146 21.55 -37.98 4.45
C TRP A 146 21.61 -39.42 3.92
N GLU A 147 20.74 -39.77 2.98
CA GLU A 147 20.73 -41.10 2.35
C GLU A 147 22.04 -41.39 1.60
N ASN A 148 22.51 -40.42 0.82
CA ASN A 148 23.80 -40.51 0.13
C ASN A 148 24.95 -40.67 1.13
N ARG A 149 24.90 -39.97 2.26
CA ARG A 149 25.90 -40.08 3.31
C ARG A 149 25.93 -41.49 3.92
N LEU A 150 24.76 -42.05 4.23
CA LEU A 150 24.63 -43.39 4.77
C LEU A 150 25.16 -44.45 3.80
N ALA A 151 24.81 -44.35 2.52
CA ALA A 151 25.30 -45.26 1.48
C ALA A 151 26.83 -45.17 1.31
N LEU A 152 27.39 -43.96 1.31
CA LEU A 152 28.84 -43.76 1.24
C LEU A 152 29.57 -44.31 2.48
N ASP A 153 28.99 -44.17 3.68
CA ASP A 153 29.56 -44.74 4.90
C ASP A 153 29.55 -46.28 4.87
N MET A 154 28.52 -46.91 4.28
CA MET A 154 28.51 -48.37 4.05
C MET A 154 29.58 -48.82 3.05
N VAL A 155 29.75 -48.10 1.93
CA VAL A 155 30.77 -48.41 0.91
C VAL A 155 32.18 -48.19 1.46
N LEU A 156 32.36 -47.18 2.31
CA LEU A 156 33.64 -46.82 2.92
C LEU A 156 33.84 -47.45 4.29
N ALA A 157 33.07 -48.48 4.66
CA ALA A 157 33.18 -49.13 5.95
C ALA A 157 34.61 -49.63 6.25
N GLU A 158 35.34 -50.14 5.24
CA GLU A 158 36.74 -50.56 5.37
C GLU A 158 37.73 -49.40 5.60
N LYS A 159 37.32 -48.18 5.26
CA LYS A 159 38.08 -46.93 5.46
C LYS A 159 37.53 -46.12 6.64
N GLU A 160 36.79 -46.76 7.54
CA GLU A 160 36.16 -46.16 8.72
C GLU A 160 35.12 -45.07 8.37
N GLY A 161 34.54 -45.14 7.16
CA GLY A 161 33.50 -44.23 6.66
C GLY A 161 34.04 -42.93 6.05
N VAL A 162 33.14 -42.10 5.50
CA VAL A 162 33.53 -40.84 4.86
C VAL A 162 33.97 -39.77 5.87
N CYS A 163 33.74 -39.98 7.17
CA CYS A 163 34.17 -39.02 8.20
C CYS A 163 35.66 -39.09 8.49
N VAL A 164 36.20 -40.29 8.61
CA VAL A 164 37.64 -40.51 8.80
C VAL A 164 38.42 -40.08 7.56
N MET A 165 37.87 -40.30 6.36
CA MET A 165 38.48 -39.85 5.11
C MET A 165 38.54 -38.31 4.98
N ILE A 166 37.50 -37.59 5.40
CA ILE A 166 37.42 -36.12 5.31
C ILE A 166 38.13 -35.42 6.49
N GLY A 167 38.22 -36.10 7.65
CA GLY A 167 38.75 -35.53 8.89
C GLY A 167 37.82 -34.47 9.50
N ASP A 168 38.42 -33.45 10.11
CA ASP A 168 37.74 -32.43 10.94
C ASP A 168 36.60 -31.67 10.24
N LYS A 169 36.57 -31.67 8.90
CA LYS A 169 35.53 -30.99 8.10
C LYS A 169 34.23 -31.80 7.96
N CYS A 170 34.20 -33.06 8.39
CA CYS A 170 33.05 -33.94 8.21
C CYS A 170 31.86 -33.63 9.15
N CYS A 171 32.11 -33.07 10.34
CA CYS A 171 31.12 -32.95 11.41
C CYS A 171 30.07 -31.84 11.22
N THR A 172 29.77 -31.43 10.00
CA THR A 172 28.73 -30.44 9.72
C THR A 172 27.35 -31.10 9.70
N PHE A 173 26.56 -30.89 10.76
CA PHE A 173 25.16 -31.32 10.82
C PHE A 173 24.28 -30.41 9.94
N ILE A 174 23.34 -31.00 9.19
CA ILE A 174 22.34 -30.24 8.43
C ILE A 174 21.19 -29.86 9.37
N PRO A 175 20.99 -28.57 9.70
CA PRO A 175 19.94 -28.17 10.62
C PRO A 175 18.55 -28.40 10.01
N LYS A 176 17.63 -28.96 10.79
CA LYS A 176 16.24 -29.24 10.38
C LYS A 176 15.34 -28.00 10.49
N ASN A 177 15.69 -26.95 9.75
CA ASN A 177 14.96 -25.68 9.77
C ASN A 177 13.54 -25.75 9.15
N THR A 178 13.23 -26.84 8.44
CA THR A 178 11.92 -27.14 7.83
C THR A 178 10.95 -27.85 8.77
N ALA A 179 11.37 -28.18 10.00
CA ALA A 179 10.49 -28.80 11.00
C ALA A 179 9.31 -27.85 11.39
N PRO A 180 8.23 -28.36 12.00
CA PRO A 180 7.09 -27.53 12.42
C PRO A 180 7.46 -26.35 13.32
N ASP A 181 8.49 -26.51 14.15
CA ASP A 181 9.07 -25.50 15.05
C ASP A 181 10.35 -24.84 14.48
N GLY A 182 10.72 -25.21 13.27
CA GLY A 182 11.89 -24.73 12.55
C GLY A 182 11.80 -23.26 12.14
N THR A 183 12.95 -22.64 11.89
CA THR A 183 13.07 -21.22 11.56
C THR A 183 12.33 -20.83 10.27
N ILE A 184 12.38 -21.69 9.24
CA ILE A 184 11.73 -21.43 7.95
C ILE A 184 10.20 -21.51 8.10
N THR A 185 9.71 -22.50 8.83
CA THR A 185 8.27 -22.66 9.09
C THR A 185 7.71 -21.51 9.90
N LYS A 186 8.43 -21.04 10.93
CA LYS A 186 8.06 -19.84 11.71
C LYS A 186 8.04 -18.58 10.84
N ALA A 187 9.01 -18.40 9.94
CA ALA A 187 9.02 -17.28 9.00
C ALA A 187 7.82 -17.33 8.04
N LEU A 188 7.47 -18.51 7.51
CA LEU A 188 6.28 -18.72 6.68
C LEU A 188 4.98 -18.40 7.42
N GLN A 189 4.89 -18.81 8.69
CA GLN A 189 3.75 -18.47 9.54
C GLN A 189 3.66 -16.95 9.74
N GLY A 190 4.77 -16.28 10.05
CA GLY A 190 4.81 -14.83 10.19
C GLY A 190 4.41 -14.09 8.92
N LEU A 191 4.87 -14.54 7.75
CA LEU A 191 4.43 -14.00 6.44
C LEU A 191 2.94 -14.21 6.19
N THR A 192 2.39 -15.35 6.61
CA THR A 192 0.95 -15.65 6.47
C THR A 192 0.13 -14.73 7.36
N THR A 193 0.50 -14.58 8.63
CA THR A 193 -0.16 -13.68 9.57
C THR A 193 -0.09 -12.23 9.10
N LEU A 194 1.08 -11.78 8.61
CA LEU A 194 1.22 -10.44 8.08
C LEU A 194 0.35 -10.20 6.83
N ALA A 195 0.23 -11.20 5.95
CA ALA A 195 -0.67 -11.13 4.79
C ALA A 195 -2.14 -10.99 5.22
N GLU A 196 -2.57 -11.75 6.23
CA GLU A 196 -3.93 -11.67 6.79
C GLU A 196 -4.21 -10.32 7.45
N GLU A 197 -3.26 -9.79 8.23
CA GLU A 197 -3.36 -8.46 8.84
C GLU A 197 -3.47 -7.35 7.79
N LEU A 198 -2.71 -7.44 6.70
CA LEU A 198 -2.80 -6.49 5.59
C LEU A 198 -4.10 -6.64 4.80
N ALA A 199 -4.61 -7.85 4.63
CA ALA A 199 -5.90 -8.07 3.98
C ALA A 199 -7.05 -7.50 4.83
N GLY A 200 -7.02 -7.73 6.15
CA GLY A 200 -8.05 -7.24 7.08
C GLY A 200 -8.07 -5.71 7.24
N ASN A 201 -6.94 -5.05 6.99
CA ASN A 201 -6.83 -3.58 7.01
C ASN A 201 -7.11 -2.94 5.63
N SER A 202 -7.33 -3.74 4.59
CA SER A 202 -7.83 -3.29 3.28
C SER A 202 -9.36 -3.39 3.18
N GLY A 203 -9.94 -3.00 2.05
CA GLY A 203 -11.40 -3.02 1.84
C GLY A 203 -12.09 -1.76 2.35
N THR A 204 -11.55 -0.58 2.02
CA THR A 204 -12.28 0.66 2.30
C THR A 204 -13.41 0.88 1.29
N ASP A 205 -14.64 1.04 1.80
CA ASP A 205 -15.79 1.40 0.97
C ASP A 205 -15.55 2.75 0.31
N ASN A 206 -15.28 2.75 -0.99
CA ASN A 206 -15.20 3.97 -1.82
C ASN A 206 -16.59 4.48 -2.19
N SER A 207 -17.58 4.25 -1.34
CA SER A 207 -18.92 4.75 -1.58
C SER A 207 -18.92 6.29 -1.57
N PRO A 208 -19.60 6.94 -2.55
CA PRO A 208 -19.84 8.38 -2.54
C PRO A 208 -20.60 8.86 -1.30
N THR A 209 -21.27 7.97 -0.56
CA THR A 209 -21.94 8.29 0.71
C THR A 209 -21.09 7.99 1.94
N GLY A 210 -20.00 7.22 1.78
CA GLY A 210 -19.11 6.82 2.87
C GLY A 210 -18.42 8.00 3.54
N TRP A 211 -17.99 9.00 2.75
CA TRP A 211 -17.41 10.23 3.30
C TRP A 211 -18.43 11.05 4.08
N LEU A 212 -19.67 11.15 3.59
CA LEU A 212 -20.76 11.86 4.25
C LEU A 212 -21.08 11.21 5.60
N LYS A 213 -21.13 9.87 5.65
CA LYS A 213 -21.36 9.11 6.89
C LYS A 213 -20.23 9.30 7.91
N SER A 214 -18.98 9.32 7.45
CA SER A 214 -17.81 9.60 8.30
C SER A 214 -17.81 11.01 8.86
N TRP A 215 -18.18 11.99 8.02
CA TRP A 215 -18.23 13.40 8.40
C TRP A 215 -19.43 13.70 9.31
N SER A 216 -20.63 13.21 8.94
CA SER A 216 -21.87 13.39 9.70
C SER A 216 -21.78 12.74 11.08
N GLY A 217 -21.17 11.56 11.21
CA GLY A 217 -21.00 10.90 12.50
C GLY A 217 -20.17 11.72 13.50
N LYS A 218 -19.12 12.41 13.03
CA LYS A 218 -18.25 13.25 13.88
C LYS A 218 -18.85 14.61 14.21
N TRP A 219 -19.63 15.18 13.30
CA TRP A 219 -20.16 16.54 13.42
C TRP A 219 -21.64 16.58 13.83
N LYS A 220 -22.27 15.42 14.04
CA LYS A 220 -23.70 15.28 14.36
C LYS A 220 -24.16 16.23 15.47
N GLY A 221 -23.49 16.22 16.61
CA GLY A 221 -23.87 17.07 17.75
C GLY A 221 -23.66 18.57 17.51
N MET A 222 -22.62 18.94 16.76
CA MET A 222 -22.36 20.35 16.42
C MET A 222 -23.36 20.88 15.39
N VAL A 223 -23.71 20.06 14.40
CA VAL A 223 -24.72 20.37 13.38
C VAL A 223 -26.11 20.46 14.01
N GLU A 224 -26.48 19.52 14.86
CA GLU A 224 -27.74 19.51 15.59
C GLU A 224 -27.90 20.76 16.46
N SER A 225 -26.86 21.16 17.20
CA SER A 225 -26.86 22.39 17.99
C SER A 225 -27.03 23.66 17.14
N PHE A 226 -26.37 23.75 15.99
CA PHE A 226 -26.49 24.88 15.07
C PHE A 226 -27.91 25.01 14.49
N PHE A 227 -28.49 23.91 14.01
CA PHE A 227 -29.85 23.93 13.47
C PHE A 227 -30.90 24.25 14.54
N MET A 228 -30.75 23.71 15.75
CA MET A 228 -31.63 24.06 16.88
C MET A 228 -31.53 25.54 17.25
N SER A 229 -30.32 26.12 17.23
CA SER A 229 -30.13 27.55 17.46
C SER A 229 -30.82 28.41 16.38
N LEU A 230 -30.68 28.04 15.09
CA LEU A 230 -31.33 28.75 13.98
C LEU A 230 -32.86 28.68 14.07
N ILE A 231 -33.42 27.53 14.47
CA ILE A 231 -34.86 27.38 14.67
C ILE A 231 -35.34 28.32 15.79
N VAL A 232 -34.61 28.39 16.91
CA VAL A 232 -34.96 29.30 18.03
C VAL A 232 -34.93 30.76 17.58
N VAL A 233 -33.91 31.18 16.82
CA VAL A 233 -33.82 32.55 16.29
C VAL A 233 -34.95 32.86 15.30
N ALA A 234 -35.30 31.91 14.43
CA ALA A 234 -36.42 32.04 13.48
C ALA A 234 -37.77 32.19 14.21
N VAL A 235 -37.99 31.43 15.29
CA VAL A 235 -39.20 31.55 16.11
C VAL A 235 -39.24 32.90 16.82
N LEU A 236 -38.14 33.33 17.44
CA LEU A 236 -38.07 34.62 18.13
C LEU A 236 -38.29 35.81 17.18
N THR A 237 -37.75 35.73 15.97
CA THR A 237 -37.98 36.75 14.94
C THR A 237 -39.43 36.77 14.47
N ALA A 238 -40.05 35.62 14.21
CA ALA A 238 -41.47 35.53 13.86
C ALA A 238 -42.40 36.09 14.96
N VAL A 239 -42.13 35.78 16.24
CA VAL A 239 -42.86 36.34 17.37
C VAL A 239 -42.75 37.86 17.38
N ARG A 240 -41.53 38.39 17.18
CA ARG A 240 -41.26 39.83 17.24
C ARG A 240 -41.89 40.59 16.07
N CYS A 241 -41.85 40.04 14.85
CA CYS A 241 -42.33 40.73 13.66
C CYS A 241 -43.82 40.52 13.37
N CYS A 242 -44.41 39.37 13.74
CA CYS A 242 -45.78 39.04 13.39
C CYS A 242 -46.73 39.08 14.59
N ILE A 243 -46.31 38.62 15.77
CA ILE A 243 -47.22 38.49 16.92
C ILE A 243 -47.34 39.82 17.67
N ILE A 244 -46.23 40.48 17.97
CA ILE A 244 -46.23 41.73 18.76
C ILE A 244 -47.02 42.86 18.06
N PRO A 245 -46.87 43.13 16.75
CA PRO A 245 -47.64 44.18 16.08
C PRO A 245 -49.14 43.86 15.99
N CYS A 246 -49.49 42.59 15.75
CA CYS A 246 -50.88 42.13 15.71
C CYS A 246 -51.57 42.30 17.06
N VAL A 247 -50.91 41.91 18.16
CA VAL A 247 -51.46 42.09 19.52
C VAL A 247 -51.59 43.58 19.85
N ARG A 248 -50.59 44.41 19.53
CA ARG A 248 -50.67 45.86 19.73
C ARG A 248 -51.84 46.49 18.97
N GLY A 249 -52.03 46.10 17.70
CA GLY A 249 -53.16 46.57 16.89
C GLY A 249 -54.52 46.15 17.46
N LEU A 250 -54.66 44.91 17.93
CA LEU A 250 -55.89 44.42 18.55
C LEU A 250 -56.19 45.13 19.88
N VAL A 251 -55.18 45.37 20.72
CA VAL A 251 -55.36 46.10 21.99
C VAL A 251 -55.76 47.55 21.74
N GLN A 252 -55.15 48.24 20.75
CA GLN A 252 -55.55 49.60 20.38
C GLN A 252 -57.01 49.66 19.91
N ARG A 253 -57.43 48.71 19.06
CA ARG A 253 -58.82 48.59 18.60
C ARG A 253 -59.82 48.38 19.75
N LEU A 254 -59.45 47.56 20.74
CA LEU A 254 -60.28 47.33 21.92
C LEU A 254 -60.40 48.57 22.82
N ILE A 255 -59.31 49.33 22.98
CA ILE A 255 -59.30 50.59 23.74
C ILE A 255 -60.19 51.64 23.03
N GLU A 256 -60.08 51.80 21.71
CA GLU A 256 -60.93 52.70 20.92
C GLU A 256 -62.42 52.32 20.95
N THR A 257 -62.70 51.01 20.93
CA THR A 257 -64.08 50.51 21.00
C THR A 257 -64.67 50.70 22.42
N ALA A 258 -63.84 50.63 23.46
CA ALA A 258 -64.28 50.88 24.83
C ALA A 258 -64.52 52.39 25.08
N SER A 259 -63.65 53.27 24.57
CA SER A 259 -63.80 54.72 24.75
C SER A 259 -64.96 55.30 23.94
N SER A 260 -65.22 54.82 22.72
CA SER A 260 -66.37 55.24 21.91
C SER A 260 -67.72 54.86 22.52
N LYS A 261 -67.81 53.73 23.25
CA LYS A 261 -69.02 53.35 24.01
C LYS A 261 -69.27 54.22 25.25
N GLN A 262 -68.27 54.98 25.69
CA GLN A 262 -68.33 55.76 26.93
C GLN A 262 -68.63 57.25 26.72
N ILE A 263 -68.89 57.66 25.48
CA ILE A 263 -69.42 59.00 25.14
C ILE A 263 -70.92 58.88 24.79
N PRO A 264 -71.84 58.92 25.77
CA PRO A 264 -73.20 59.38 25.50
C PRO A 264 -73.15 60.86 25.12
N LEU A 265 -73.73 61.20 23.97
CA LEU A 265 -73.99 62.58 23.56
C LEU A 265 -74.90 63.25 24.59
N GLU A 266 -74.35 64.17 25.38
CA GLU A 266 -75.14 65.17 26.08
C GLU A 266 -75.38 66.35 25.11
N PRO A 267 -76.63 66.67 24.75
CA PRO A 267 -76.92 67.77 23.83
C PRO A 267 -76.70 69.13 24.52
N PRO A 268 -76.26 70.17 23.77
CA PRO A 268 -75.97 71.48 24.33
C PRO A 268 -77.25 72.19 24.80
N PRO A 269 -77.18 73.03 25.85
CA PRO A 269 -78.35 73.75 26.33
C PRO A 269 -78.74 74.85 25.34
N TYR A 270 -80.00 74.79 24.90
CA TYR A 270 -80.66 75.84 24.14
C TYR A 270 -80.78 77.10 25.03
N GLN A 271 -80.15 78.20 24.61
CA GLN A 271 -80.36 79.53 25.18
C GLN A 271 -81.37 80.26 24.29
N ASP A 272 -82.56 80.50 24.82
CA ASP A 272 -83.63 81.29 24.22
C ASP A 272 -83.60 82.70 24.84
N LYS A 273 -83.47 83.71 23.99
CA LYS A 273 -83.58 85.18 24.20
C LYS A 273 -82.54 85.90 25.07
#